data_AF-A0A1J3IN61-F1
#
_entry.id   AF-A0A1J3IN61-F1
#
_cell.length_a   1.000
_cell.length_b   1.000
_cell.length_c   1.000
_cell.angle_alpha   90.00
_cell.angle_beta   90.00
_cell.angle_gamma   90.00
#
_symmetry.space_group_name_H-M   'P 1'
#
loop_
_entity.id
_entity.type
_entity.pdbx_description
1 polymer ?
#
loop_
_entity_poly.entity_id
_entity_poly.type
_entity_poly.pdbx_seq_one_letter_code
_entity_poly.pdbx_strand_id
1 'polypeptide(L)'
;EDAHGFSLDSTHTSLLLPALNFEHSGLWILQGWAPSQPQKPKGYPGMWQFPKDPDKCCIYRVNANLRRVNAEAYTPQLVIIGPLHHHLKSQALRSLGDITNTKSMGYVNLEEHKKIYLAKFAGRVVDGSEIIDGFRRTIEKHEERIRESYSESTTWIESSEFVEMILHDSVFILEFLLTRYSKIYGKKTGDPLIDEPGLTVTIDSDLMLLENQLPYFILHNLFHPIFPRLVPNMTFRESIIKNFGYRNTIGDDSKFSHFTDLARCVRVESLQSLDQRRYKMLEHVFNADKLHSGGVKFEALEEEFSLEVRFENGCLKMPRLVIYDSSEMELRNIMALEQCHYPYTAHVSSYVDFLDYLIDTDKDVDLLVEKGIIRNAIG
;
A
#
# COMPACT_ATOMS: atom_id res chain seq x y z
N GLU A 1 47.24 -31.41 -49.27
CA GLU A 1 46.82 -30.01 -49.05
C GLU A 1 45.62 -30.03 -48.11
N ASP A 2 45.73 -30.67 -46.95
CA ASP A 2 46.48 -30.27 -45.73
C ASP A 2 45.53 -29.42 -44.86
N ALA A 3 44.90 -29.99 -43.82
CA ALA A 3 45.44 -30.34 -42.49
C ALA A 3 45.44 -29.15 -41.50
N HIS A 4 45.16 -29.49 -40.23
CA HIS A 4 45.09 -28.68 -38.99
C HIS A 4 43.70 -28.04 -38.73
N GLY A 5 42.87 -28.43 -37.76
CA GLY A 5 43.07 -29.24 -36.55
C GLY A 5 43.54 -28.36 -35.39
N PHE A 6 42.62 -27.96 -34.48
CA PHE A 6 42.85 -27.88 -33.03
C PHE A 6 41.50 -27.76 -32.27
N SER A 7 41.27 -28.78 -31.45
CA SER A 7 40.32 -28.87 -30.34
C SER A 7 41.12 -28.78 -29.03
N LEU A 8 40.48 -28.33 -27.95
CA LEU A 8 40.72 -28.53 -26.51
C LEU A 8 40.35 -27.22 -25.77
N ASP A 9 39.63 -27.17 -24.65
CA ASP A 9 38.89 -28.16 -23.87
C ASP A 9 38.07 -27.37 -22.81
N SER A 10 37.12 -28.07 -22.22
CA SER A 10 36.40 -27.87 -20.96
C SER A 10 37.15 -27.11 -19.86
N THR A 11 36.51 -26.26 -19.04
CA THR A 11 35.76 -26.66 -17.83
C THR A 11 35.38 -25.39 -17.06
N HIS A 12 34.18 -25.32 -16.46
CA HIS A 12 33.96 -24.47 -15.29
C HIS A 12 33.16 -25.25 -14.26
N THR A 13 33.90 -25.81 -13.30
CA THR A 13 33.40 -26.47 -12.10
C THR A 13 33.99 -25.73 -10.90
N SER A 14 33.12 -25.35 -9.97
CA SER A 14 33.35 -25.13 -8.53
C SER A 14 34.47 -24.16 -8.10
N LEU A 15 34.19 -23.28 -7.14
CA LEU A 15 35.10 -23.09 -6.00
C LEU A 15 34.35 -22.43 -4.83
N LEU A 16 34.25 -23.19 -3.74
CA LEU A 16 33.88 -22.77 -2.39
C LEU A 16 35.08 -22.09 -1.69
N LEU A 17 34.76 -21.20 -0.75
CA LEU A 17 35.51 -20.60 0.39
C LEU A 17 36.61 -21.47 1.05
N PRO A 18 37.48 -21.02 2.01
CA PRO A 18 37.48 -19.76 2.82
C PRO A 18 38.88 -19.13 3.11
N ALA A 19 38.97 -17.97 3.80
CA ALA A 19 40.03 -17.70 4.81
C ALA A 19 39.76 -16.44 5.66
N LEU A 20 39.92 -16.64 6.98
CA LEU A 20 39.89 -15.68 8.08
C LEU A 20 41.24 -14.95 8.28
N ASN A 21 41.18 -13.92 9.13
CA ASN A 21 42.23 -13.25 9.90
C ASN A 21 43.04 -12.13 9.24
N PHE A 22 42.93 -10.93 9.83
CA PHE A 22 44.12 -10.22 10.31
C PHE A 22 43.82 -9.50 11.64
N GLU A 23 44.73 -9.71 12.59
CA GLU A 23 44.78 -9.17 13.94
C GLU A 23 45.26 -7.70 14.00
N HIS A 24 44.81 -7.03 15.06
CA HIS A 24 45.46 -5.96 15.85
C HIS A 24 46.54 -5.05 15.23
N SER A 25 46.28 -3.73 15.29
CA SER A 25 47.23 -2.75 15.86
C SER A 25 46.60 -1.37 16.00
N GLY A 26 46.91 -0.67 17.10
CA GLY A 26 46.76 0.79 17.18
C GLY A 26 45.98 1.34 18.38
N LEU A 27 46.56 1.21 19.58
CA LEU A 27 46.20 2.05 20.73
C LEU A 27 46.62 3.50 20.46
N TRP A 28 45.67 4.44 20.43
CA TRP A 28 45.92 5.86 20.62
C TRP A 28 45.12 6.41 21.79
N ILE A 29 45.90 6.82 22.79
CA ILE A 29 45.70 7.69 23.96
C ILE A 29 44.37 8.47 24.00
N LEU A 30 43.59 8.22 25.06
CA LEU A 30 42.46 9.04 25.50
C LEU A 30 42.98 10.26 26.29
N GLN A 31 42.77 11.46 25.77
CA GLN A 31 42.69 12.67 26.57
C GLN A 31 41.44 13.48 26.20
N GLY A 32 40.55 13.61 27.18
CA GLY A 32 39.65 14.77 27.36
C GLY A 32 38.68 15.12 26.24
N TRP A 33 37.54 14.44 26.19
CA TRP A 33 36.32 15.03 25.64
C TRP A 33 35.15 14.74 26.57
N ALA A 34 34.61 15.77 27.21
CA ALA A 34 33.33 15.68 27.90
C ALA A 34 32.23 15.54 26.82
N PRO A 35 31.35 14.53 26.88
CA PRO A 35 30.28 14.41 25.90
C PRO A 35 29.28 15.55 26.13
N SER A 36 29.19 16.45 25.16
CA SER A 36 27.94 17.18 24.93
C SER A 36 26.82 16.14 24.74
N GLN A 37 25.63 16.45 25.26
CA GLN A 37 24.42 15.66 25.03
C GLN A 37 24.38 15.23 23.55
N PRO A 38 24.32 13.94 23.21
CA PRO A 38 24.30 13.53 21.82
C PRO A 38 23.03 14.12 21.20
N GLN A 39 23.21 15.15 20.34
CA GLN A 39 22.15 15.56 19.44
C GLN A 39 21.76 14.31 18.66
N LYS A 40 20.47 13.94 18.69
CA LYS A 40 19.98 12.82 17.87
C LYS A 40 20.46 13.09 16.44
N PRO A 41 21.19 12.16 15.80
CA PRO A 41 21.68 12.38 14.45
C PRO A 41 20.49 12.69 13.54
N LYS A 42 20.55 13.84 12.85
CA LYS A 42 19.53 14.21 11.87
C LYS A 42 19.56 13.14 10.77
N GLY A 43 18.43 12.47 10.55
CA GLY A 43 18.33 11.46 9.50
C GLY A 43 18.43 12.11 8.12
N TYR A 44 18.46 11.27 7.08
CA TYR A 44 18.31 11.68 5.69
C TYR A 44 17.23 10.81 5.01
N PRO A 45 16.61 11.28 3.91
CA PRO A 45 15.62 10.50 3.19
C PRO A 45 16.12 9.10 2.80
N GLY A 46 15.30 8.07 3.00
CA GLY A 46 15.64 6.68 2.68
C GLY A 46 16.44 5.93 3.74
N MET A 47 16.89 6.60 4.81
CA MET A 47 17.61 5.92 5.91
C MET A 47 16.65 5.01 6.68
N TRP A 48 16.98 3.72 6.80
CA TRP A 48 16.15 2.77 7.54
C TRP A 48 16.10 3.13 9.03
N GLN A 49 14.92 2.97 9.64
CA GLN A 49 14.79 3.01 11.08
C GLN A 49 14.81 1.60 11.64
N PHE A 50 15.57 1.41 12.72
CA PHE A 50 15.36 0.28 13.60
C PHE A 50 14.20 0.66 14.54
N PRO A 51 13.01 0.05 14.37
CA PRO A 51 11.87 0.41 15.21
C PRO A 51 12.18 0.02 16.66
N LYS A 52 11.89 0.93 17.60
CA LYS A 52 11.97 0.62 19.03
C LYS A 52 10.94 -0.45 19.42
N ASP A 53 9.83 -0.45 18.70
CA ASP A 53 8.71 -1.38 18.84
C ASP A 53 8.28 -1.81 17.43
N PRO A 54 8.61 -3.04 17.01
CA PRO A 54 8.27 -3.55 15.68
C PRO A 54 6.76 -3.51 15.38
N ASP A 55 5.90 -3.61 16.40
CA ASP A 55 4.45 -3.66 16.24
C ASP A 55 3.85 -2.31 15.81
N LYS A 56 4.64 -1.22 15.90
CA LYS A 56 4.19 0.11 15.47
C LYS A 56 4.47 0.40 14.00
N CYS A 57 5.51 -0.20 13.44
CA CYS A 57 5.89 0.02 12.05
C CYS A 57 4.93 -0.72 11.12
N CYS A 58 4.24 0.02 10.24
CA CYS A 58 3.25 -0.56 9.32
C CYS A 58 3.35 -0.01 7.89
N ILE A 59 4.06 1.10 7.67
CA ILE A 59 4.18 1.75 6.36
C ILE A 59 5.61 1.56 5.85
N TYR A 60 5.74 0.96 4.66
CA TYR A 60 7.02 0.51 4.12
C TYR A 60 7.31 1.12 2.76
N ARG A 61 8.61 1.28 2.47
CA ARG A 61 9.07 1.49 1.10
C ARG A 61 9.03 0.17 0.34
N VAL A 62 8.49 0.17 -0.87
CA VAL A 62 8.48 -1.00 -1.74
C VAL A 62 9.90 -1.33 -2.16
N ASN A 63 10.25 -2.61 -2.10
CA ASN A 63 11.57 -3.11 -2.47
C ASN A 63 11.92 -2.72 -3.92
N ALA A 64 13.18 -2.34 -4.15
CA ALA A 64 13.68 -1.92 -5.46
C ALA A 64 13.46 -2.97 -6.56
N ASN A 65 13.49 -4.27 -6.22
CA ASN A 65 13.25 -5.34 -7.19
C ASN A 65 11.81 -5.34 -7.71
N LEU A 66 10.82 -5.14 -6.83
CA LEU A 66 9.41 -5.02 -7.23
C LEU A 66 9.20 -3.75 -8.06
N ARG A 67 9.76 -2.64 -7.59
CA ARG A 67 9.67 -1.33 -8.27
C ARG A 67 10.30 -1.34 -9.67
N ARG A 68 11.34 -2.15 -9.91
CA ARG A 68 11.96 -2.29 -11.24
C ARG A 68 11.03 -2.93 -12.27
N VAL A 69 10.09 -3.77 -11.84
CA VAL A 69 9.13 -4.43 -12.74
C VAL A 69 8.06 -3.44 -13.21
N ASN A 70 7.50 -2.67 -12.28
CA ASN A 70 6.51 -1.63 -12.59
C ASN A 70 6.60 -0.50 -11.56
N ALA A 71 7.32 0.58 -11.90
CA ALA A 71 7.52 1.69 -10.98
C ALA A 71 6.25 2.54 -10.76
N GLU A 72 5.37 2.59 -11.76
CA GLU A 72 4.15 3.38 -11.72
C GLU A 72 3.12 2.79 -10.75
N ALA A 73 3.11 1.46 -10.58
CA ALA A 73 2.24 0.77 -9.62
C ALA A 73 2.52 1.10 -8.14
N TYR A 74 3.64 1.78 -7.84
CA TYR A 74 4.05 2.13 -6.48
C TYR A 74 4.34 3.62 -6.30
N THR A 75 4.00 4.44 -7.30
CA THR A 75 4.27 5.88 -7.28
C THR A 75 2.94 6.62 -7.40
N PRO A 76 2.64 7.57 -6.49
CA PRO A 76 1.41 8.36 -6.58
C PRO A 76 1.30 9.03 -7.94
N GLN A 77 0.10 9.05 -8.51
CA GLN A 77 -0.15 9.62 -9.83
C GLN A 77 -0.69 11.06 -9.72
N LEU A 78 -1.33 11.40 -8.61
CA LEU A 78 -1.99 12.69 -8.41
C LEU A 78 -1.88 13.24 -6.97
N VAL A 79 -2.18 12.44 -5.95
CA VAL A 79 -2.16 12.88 -4.54
C VAL A 79 -1.04 12.19 -3.75
N ILE A 80 -0.13 13.00 -3.24
CA ILE A 80 0.92 12.56 -2.32
C ILE A 80 0.35 12.60 -0.90
N ILE A 81 0.52 11.54 -0.12
CA ILE A 81 0.06 11.43 1.26
C ILE A 81 1.23 10.92 2.11
N GLY A 82 1.47 11.62 3.21
CA GLY A 82 2.54 11.31 4.14
C GLY A 82 3.94 11.64 3.60
N PRO A 83 4.97 11.22 4.34
CA PRO A 83 6.34 11.72 4.18
C PRO A 83 7.16 11.00 3.10
N LEU A 84 6.82 9.77 2.71
CA LEU A 84 7.70 8.94 1.89
C LEU A 84 7.87 9.47 0.46
N HIS A 85 6.86 10.15 -0.08
CA HIS A 85 6.92 10.79 -1.40
C HIS A 85 7.14 12.30 -1.33
N HIS A 86 7.52 12.84 -0.17
CA HIS A 86 7.70 14.28 0.03
C HIS A 86 8.72 14.92 -0.94
N HIS A 87 9.74 14.18 -1.37
CA HIS A 87 10.70 14.65 -2.38
C HIS A 87 10.06 14.97 -3.75
N LEU A 88 8.98 14.27 -4.12
CA LEU A 88 8.23 14.52 -5.37
C LEU A 88 7.52 15.87 -5.30
N LYS A 89 7.01 16.25 -4.12
CA LYS A 89 6.45 17.60 -3.89
C LYS A 89 7.52 18.66 -4.08
N SER A 90 8.71 18.48 -3.49
CA SER A 90 9.82 19.42 -3.67
C SER A 90 10.27 19.51 -5.14
N GLN A 91 10.26 18.39 -5.87
CA GLN A 91 10.57 18.37 -7.30
C GLN A 91 9.51 19.11 -8.12
N ALA A 92 8.23 18.85 -7.86
CA ALA A 92 7.13 19.50 -8.56
C ALA A 92 7.14 21.02 -8.37
N LEU A 93 7.45 21.49 -7.15
CA LEU A 93 7.62 22.91 -6.86
C LEU A 93 8.79 23.56 -7.63
N ARG A 94 9.89 22.82 -7.82
CA ARG A 94 11.02 23.32 -8.64
C ARG A 94 10.68 23.40 -10.13
N SER A 95 9.71 22.62 -10.59
CA SER A 95 9.23 22.59 -11.97
C SER A 95 8.04 23.52 -12.23
N LEU A 96 7.70 24.41 -11.28
CA LEU A 96 6.65 25.41 -11.47
C LEU A 96 6.90 26.26 -12.72
N GLY A 97 5.92 26.29 -13.62
CA GLY A 97 5.99 27.01 -14.90
C GLY A 97 6.36 26.14 -16.10
N ASP A 98 6.81 24.90 -15.89
CA ASP A 98 6.96 23.92 -16.98
C ASP A 98 5.63 23.20 -17.21
N ILE A 99 4.86 23.69 -18.19
CA ILE A 99 3.56 23.13 -18.56
C ILE A 99 3.63 21.75 -19.22
N THR A 100 4.83 21.26 -19.56
CA THR A 100 4.99 19.96 -20.21
C THR A 100 4.98 18.81 -19.20
N ASN A 101 5.28 19.08 -17.94
CA ASN A 101 5.27 18.08 -16.87
C ASN A 101 3.91 18.07 -16.14
N THR A 102 2.91 17.45 -16.80
CA THR A 102 1.53 17.35 -16.30
C THR A 102 1.43 16.70 -14.93
N LYS A 103 2.28 15.70 -14.62
CA LYS A 103 2.31 15.03 -13.33
C LYS A 103 2.77 15.94 -12.18
N SER A 104 3.81 16.73 -12.41
CA SER A 104 4.27 17.73 -11.44
C SER A 104 3.22 18.82 -11.19
N MET A 105 2.55 19.28 -12.25
CA MET A 105 1.42 20.19 -12.11
C MET A 105 0.27 19.57 -11.30
N GLY A 106 -0.04 18.29 -11.55
CA GLY A 106 -1.01 17.53 -10.77
C GLY A 106 -0.71 17.57 -9.28
N TYR A 107 0.53 17.27 -8.88
CA TYR A 107 0.94 17.34 -7.47
C TYR A 107 0.77 18.74 -6.87
N VAL A 108 1.20 19.80 -7.58
CA VAL A 108 1.04 21.17 -7.08
C VAL A 108 -0.44 21.53 -6.92
N ASN A 109 -1.26 21.21 -7.91
CA ASN A 109 -2.70 21.49 -7.87
C ASN A 109 -3.36 20.78 -6.68
N LEU A 110 -3.00 19.52 -6.42
CA LEU A 110 -3.54 18.78 -5.29
C LEU A 110 -3.07 19.33 -3.95
N GLU A 111 -1.81 19.74 -3.82
CA GLU A 111 -1.32 20.39 -2.59
C GLU A 111 -2.06 21.70 -2.29
N GLU A 112 -2.42 22.49 -3.30
CA GLU A 112 -3.29 23.66 -3.11
C GLU A 112 -4.73 23.26 -2.78
N HIS A 113 -5.25 22.19 -3.41
CA HIS A 113 -6.59 21.69 -3.12
C HIS A 113 -6.74 21.16 -1.68
N LYS A 114 -5.68 20.62 -1.08
CA LYS A 114 -5.67 20.26 0.35
C LYS A 114 -5.94 21.46 1.25
N LYS A 115 -5.42 22.65 0.91
CA LYS A 115 -5.68 23.90 1.65
C LYS A 115 -7.13 24.34 1.48
N ILE A 116 -7.68 24.19 0.26
CA ILE A 116 -9.10 24.44 -0.01
C ILE A 116 -9.96 23.51 0.86
N TYR A 117 -9.63 22.23 0.96
CA TYR A 117 -10.34 21.28 1.80
C TYR A 117 -10.21 21.60 3.29
N LEU A 118 -9.04 22.05 3.75
CA LEU A 118 -8.88 22.51 5.13
C LEU A 118 -9.78 23.70 5.45
N ALA A 119 -9.85 24.69 4.55
CA ALA A 119 -10.75 25.84 4.69
C ALA A 119 -12.24 25.45 4.60
N LYS A 120 -12.59 24.52 3.69
CA LYS A 120 -13.93 23.96 3.54
C LYS A 120 -14.37 23.25 4.83
N PHE A 121 -13.50 22.45 5.42
CA PHE A 121 -13.75 21.79 6.70
C PHE A 121 -13.94 22.81 7.84
N ALA A 122 -13.08 23.83 7.93
CA ALA A 122 -13.18 24.89 8.93
C ALA A 122 -14.54 25.61 8.88
N GLY A 123 -15.07 25.85 7.67
CA GLY A 123 -16.38 26.48 7.47
C GLY A 123 -17.57 25.53 7.59
N ARG A 124 -17.35 24.21 7.62
CA ARG A 124 -18.42 23.19 7.65
C ARG A 124 -19.01 23.00 9.04
N VAL A 125 -18.19 23.09 10.08
CA VAL A 125 -18.58 22.81 11.47
C VAL A 125 -18.49 24.06 12.33
N VAL A 126 -19.36 24.13 13.35
CA VAL A 126 -19.26 25.13 14.40
C VAL A 126 -17.92 24.95 15.11
N ASP A 127 -17.20 26.05 15.36
CA ASP A 127 -15.86 26.08 15.96
C ASP A 127 -14.81 25.29 15.16
N GLY A 128 -14.92 25.30 13.82
CA GLY A 128 -14.03 24.54 12.94
C GLY A 128 -12.56 24.93 13.07
N SER A 129 -12.26 26.21 13.32
CA SER A 129 -10.90 26.69 13.58
C SER A 129 -10.32 26.07 14.86
N GLU A 130 -11.10 26.06 15.95
CA GLU A 130 -10.71 25.48 17.23
C GLU A 130 -10.54 23.96 17.14
N ILE A 131 -11.36 23.29 16.31
CA ILE A 131 -11.23 21.87 16.01
C ILE A 131 -9.93 21.60 15.25
N ILE A 132 -9.59 22.40 14.25
CA ILE A 132 -8.31 22.29 13.52
C ILE A 132 -7.12 22.49 14.45
N ASP A 133 -7.18 23.45 15.37
CA ASP A 133 -6.14 23.62 16.39
C ASP A 133 -6.08 22.44 17.37
N GLY A 134 -7.23 21.79 17.64
CA GLY A 134 -7.31 20.51 18.34
C GLY A 134 -6.64 19.37 17.56
N PHE A 135 -6.79 19.33 16.24
CA PHE A 135 -6.12 18.36 15.38
C PHE A 135 -4.62 18.54 15.39
N ARG A 136 -4.14 19.78 15.23
CA ARG A 136 -2.70 20.10 15.30
C ARG A 136 -2.08 19.61 16.60
N ARG A 137 -2.69 19.94 17.76
CA ARG A 137 -2.23 19.47 19.08
C ARG A 137 -2.24 17.95 19.22
N THR A 138 -3.25 17.28 18.66
CA THR A 138 -3.33 15.81 18.66
C THR A 138 -2.19 15.19 17.86
N ILE A 139 -1.87 15.76 16.69
CA ILE A 139 -0.77 15.31 15.82
C ILE A 139 0.58 15.54 16.52
N GLU A 140 0.81 16.73 17.08
CA GLU A 140 2.03 17.05 17.86
C GLU A 140 2.24 16.06 19.00
N LYS A 141 1.18 15.78 19.78
CA LYS A 141 1.21 14.81 20.88
C LYS A 141 1.60 13.40 20.43
N HIS A 142 1.21 13.01 19.21
CA HIS A 142 1.43 11.68 18.68
C HIS A 142 2.56 11.60 17.65
N GLU A 143 3.31 12.68 17.42
CA GLU A 143 4.30 12.79 16.35
C GLU A 143 5.29 11.63 16.36
N GLU A 144 5.88 11.30 17.51
CA GLU A 144 6.84 10.19 17.63
C GLU A 144 6.22 8.86 17.15
N ARG A 145 4.98 8.55 17.56
CA ARG A 145 4.29 7.33 17.15
C ARG A 145 3.94 7.33 15.66
N ILE A 146 3.57 8.49 15.11
CA ILE A 146 3.30 8.62 13.67
C ILE A 146 4.59 8.34 12.90
N ARG A 147 5.73 8.89 13.33
CA ARG A 147 7.03 8.66 12.70
C ARG A 147 7.50 7.21 12.83
N GLU A 148 7.27 6.58 13.98
CA GLU A 148 7.53 5.15 14.23
C GLU A 148 6.66 4.22 13.35
N SER A 149 5.61 4.74 12.71
CA SER A 149 4.79 3.96 11.78
C SER A 149 5.47 3.70 10.44
N TYR A 150 6.53 4.43 10.11
CA TYR A 150 7.26 4.30 8.85
C TYR A 150 8.57 3.51 9.05
N SER A 151 8.87 2.61 8.11
CA SER A 151 10.14 1.86 8.12
C SER A 151 11.37 2.73 7.82
N GLU A 152 11.16 3.84 7.13
CA GLU A 152 12.18 4.85 6.83
C GLU A 152 12.13 6.01 7.81
N SER A 153 13.30 6.58 8.09
CA SER A 153 13.40 7.74 8.96
C SER A 153 12.82 8.97 8.31
N THR A 154 11.94 9.63 9.06
CA THR A 154 11.33 10.91 8.68
C THR A 154 11.92 12.08 9.44
N THR A 155 12.93 11.85 10.30
CA THR A 155 13.53 12.87 11.19
C THR A 155 14.23 14.02 10.46
N TRP A 156 14.39 13.91 9.15
CA TRP A 156 14.88 14.98 8.28
C TRP A 156 13.81 16.04 7.97
N ILE A 157 12.53 15.73 8.20
CA ILE A 157 11.40 16.67 8.12
C ILE A 157 11.23 17.31 9.50
N GLU A 158 11.31 18.65 9.55
CA GLU A 158 11.13 19.40 10.80
C GLU A 158 9.73 19.13 11.41
N SER A 159 9.63 19.15 12.74
CA SER A 159 8.39 18.81 13.46
C SER A 159 7.19 19.65 13.00
N SER A 160 7.36 20.97 12.86
CA SER A 160 6.29 21.86 12.40
C SER A 160 5.80 21.51 10.99
N GLU A 161 6.73 21.25 10.06
CA GLU A 161 6.40 20.84 8.69
C GLU A 161 5.71 19.47 8.66
N PHE A 162 6.19 18.52 9.46
CA PHE A 162 5.60 17.20 9.56
C PHE A 162 4.17 17.27 10.10
N VAL A 163 3.94 18.04 11.15
CA VAL A 163 2.60 18.23 11.73
C VAL A 163 1.64 18.85 10.71
N GLU A 164 2.06 19.89 9.98
CA GLU A 164 1.25 20.48 8.91
C GLU A 164 0.92 19.50 7.80
N MET A 165 1.90 18.68 7.38
CA MET A 165 1.72 17.67 6.36
C MET A 165 0.65 16.66 6.77
N ILE A 166 0.78 16.08 7.97
CA ILE A 166 -0.20 15.11 8.47
C ILE A 166 -1.58 15.76 8.61
N LEU A 167 -1.67 17.02 9.04
CA LEU A 167 -2.94 17.74 9.16
C LEU A 167 -3.64 17.89 7.80
N HIS A 168 -2.94 18.44 6.80
CA HIS A 168 -3.50 18.67 5.47
C HIS A 168 -3.89 17.36 4.79
N ASP A 169 -3.05 16.32 4.91
CA ASP A 169 -3.30 15.01 4.34
C ASP A 169 -4.50 14.32 4.99
N SER A 170 -4.59 14.39 6.33
CA SER A 170 -5.71 13.80 7.08
C SER A 170 -7.03 14.49 6.73
N VAL A 171 -7.06 15.83 6.72
CA VAL A 171 -8.27 16.59 6.40
C VAL A 171 -8.66 16.42 4.93
N PHE A 172 -7.67 16.29 4.03
CA PHE A 172 -7.93 15.96 2.64
C PHE A 172 -8.70 14.65 2.50
N ILE A 173 -8.21 13.58 3.14
CA ILE A 173 -8.86 12.27 3.15
C ILE A 173 -10.28 12.39 3.68
N LEU A 174 -10.49 13.08 4.82
CA LEU A 174 -11.82 13.25 5.39
C LEU A 174 -12.79 13.96 4.43
N GLU A 175 -12.42 15.14 3.92
CA GLU A 175 -13.29 15.94 3.06
C GLU A 175 -13.56 15.27 1.72
N PHE A 176 -12.59 14.54 1.17
CA PHE A 176 -12.78 13.72 -0.03
C PHE A 176 -13.86 12.65 0.18
N LEU A 177 -13.76 11.88 1.28
CA LEU A 177 -14.74 10.84 1.62
C LEU A 177 -16.13 11.42 1.93
N LEU A 178 -16.21 12.57 2.61
CA LEU A 178 -17.49 13.24 2.89
C LEU A 178 -18.16 13.79 1.62
N THR A 179 -17.37 14.41 0.74
CA THR A 179 -17.88 14.99 -0.50
C THR A 179 -18.36 13.88 -1.45
N ARG A 180 -17.63 12.76 -1.52
CA ARG A 180 -18.06 11.56 -2.23
C ARG A 180 -19.36 11.00 -1.65
N TYR A 181 -19.43 10.83 -0.33
CA TYR A 181 -20.61 10.29 0.35
C TYR A 181 -21.88 11.11 0.10
N SER A 182 -21.74 12.44 0.10
CA SER A 182 -22.86 13.37 -0.11
C SER A 182 -23.21 13.60 -1.58
N LYS A 183 -22.45 13.02 -2.52
CA LYS A 183 -22.70 13.16 -3.96
C LYS A 183 -24.06 12.57 -4.33
N ILE A 184 -24.91 13.40 -4.93
CA ILE A 184 -26.18 12.97 -5.51
C ILE A 184 -25.93 12.60 -6.97
N TYR A 185 -26.27 11.37 -7.36
CA TYR A 185 -26.13 10.91 -8.74
C TYR A 185 -26.84 11.85 -9.72
N GLY A 186 -26.15 12.19 -10.82
CA GLY A 186 -26.65 13.11 -11.85
C GLY A 186 -26.51 14.60 -11.52
N LYS A 187 -25.90 14.99 -10.39
CA LYS A 187 -25.62 16.39 -10.03
C LYS A 187 -24.13 16.64 -9.81
N LYS A 188 -23.64 17.77 -10.34
CA LYS A 188 -22.29 18.27 -10.07
C LYS A 188 -22.22 18.78 -8.63
N THR A 189 -21.13 18.45 -7.95
CA THR A 189 -20.80 18.91 -6.59
C THR A 189 -20.10 20.27 -6.62
N GLY A 190 -19.52 20.65 -7.77
CA GLY A 190 -18.64 21.81 -7.91
C GLY A 190 -17.18 21.50 -7.54
N ASP A 191 -16.91 20.27 -7.10
CA ASP A 191 -15.59 19.79 -6.74
C ASP A 191 -14.99 18.98 -7.88
N PRO A 192 -13.91 19.44 -8.54
CA PRO A 192 -13.35 18.74 -9.70
C PRO A 192 -12.88 17.33 -9.36
N LEU A 193 -12.40 17.08 -8.13
CA LEU A 193 -11.90 15.77 -7.71
C LEU A 193 -13.01 14.71 -7.59
N ILE A 194 -14.28 15.15 -7.51
CA ILE A 194 -15.46 14.30 -7.37
C ILE A 194 -16.29 14.29 -8.66
N ASP A 195 -16.33 15.42 -9.36
CA ASP A 195 -17.13 15.59 -10.58
C ASP A 195 -16.45 14.98 -11.81
N GLU A 196 -15.12 14.81 -11.79
CA GLU A 196 -14.35 14.15 -12.84
C GLU A 196 -14.01 12.70 -12.44
N PRO A 197 -14.65 11.67 -13.04
CA PRO A 197 -14.46 10.27 -12.65
C PRO A 197 -13.01 9.80 -12.76
N GLY A 198 -12.26 10.27 -13.76
CA GLY A 198 -10.85 9.91 -13.94
C GLY A 198 -9.99 10.32 -12.74
N LEU A 199 -10.14 11.55 -12.25
CA LEU A 199 -9.43 12.00 -11.05
C LEU A 199 -9.83 11.22 -9.80
N THR A 200 -11.12 10.91 -9.66
CA THR A 200 -11.62 10.11 -8.53
C THR A 200 -10.94 8.73 -8.49
N VAL A 201 -10.88 8.03 -9.64
CA VAL A 201 -10.23 6.70 -9.75
C VAL A 201 -8.72 6.80 -9.48
N THR A 202 -8.07 7.85 -9.96
CA THR A 202 -6.63 8.08 -9.66
C THR A 202 -6.39 8.34 -8.18
N ILE A 203 -7.26 9.09 -7.50
CA ILE A 203 -7.15 9.33 -6.06
C ILE A 203 -7.38 8.03 -5.27
N ASP A 204 -8.39 7.24 -5.63
CA ASP A 204 -8.62 5.94 -4.98
C ASP A 204 -7.41 5.02 -5.09
N SER A 205 -6.81 5.01 -6.28
CA SER A 205 -5.58 4.28 -6.57
C SER A 205 -4.43 4.76 -5.68
N ASP A 206 -4.20 6.07 -5.61
CA ASP A 206 -3.14 6.67 -4.78
C ASP A 206 -3.34 6.43 -3.29
N LEU A 207 -4.58 6.40 -2.81
CA LEU A 207 -4.92 6.10 -1.41
C LEU A 207 -4.64 4.63 -1.04
N MET A 208 -4.45 3.74 -2.01
CA MET A 208 -4.13 2.32 -1.76
C MET A 208 -2.64 2.01 -1.84
N LEU A 209 -1.80 2.94 -2.30
CA LEU A 209 -0.36 2.70 -2.44
C LEU A 209 0.31 2.58 -1.08
N LEU A 210 1.10 1.51 -0.88
CA LEU A 210 1.76 1.21 0.40
C LEU A 210 2.66 2.36 0.89
N GLU A 211 3.32 3.05 -0.04
CA GLU A 211 4.22 4.17 0.27
C GLU A 211 3.50 5.50 0.49
N ASN A 212 2.18 5.55 0.28
CA ASN A 212 1.39 6.78 0.24
C ASN A 212 0.29 6.77 1.32
N GLN A 213 0.68 6.42 2.55
CA GLN A 213 -0.26 6.12 3.64
C GLN A 213 -0.08 7.06 4.83
N LEU A 214 -1.16 7.19 5.61
CA LEU A 214 -1.11 7.64 7.00
C LEU A 214 -1.53 6.48 7.91
N PRO A 215 -0.95 6.36 9.11
CA PRO A 215 -1.33 5.30 10.03
C PRO A 215 -2.75 5.54 10.56
N TYR A 216 -3.67 4.60 10.37
CA TYR A 216 -5.09 4.74 10.67
C TYR A 216 -5.39 5.24 12.10
N PHE A 217 -4.55 4.90 13.09
CA PHE A 217 -4.74 5.39 14.45
C PHE A 217 -4.78 6.93 14.54
N ILE A 218 -4.02 7.66 13.71
CA ILE A 218 -4.06 9.13 13.74
C ILE A 218 -5.38 9.63 13.15
N LEU A 219 -5.82 9.06 12.03
CA LEU A 219 -7.10 9.40 11.41
C LEU A 219 -8.26 9.10 12.37
N HIS A 220 -8.21 7.97 13.07
CA HIS A 220 -9.17 7.62 14.11
C HIS A 220 -9.18 8.65 15.24
N ASN A 221 -8.02 8.99 15.81
CA ASN A 221 -7.91 9.96 16.91
C ASN A 221 -8.43 11.35 16.53
N LEU A 222 -8.21 11.77 15.28
CA LEU A 222 -8.70 13.05 14.77
C LEU A 222 -10.21 13.02 14.54
N PHE A 223 -10.73 11.98 13.87
CA PHE A 223 -12.08 12.04 13.30
C PHE A 223 -13.13 11.33 14.11
N HIS A 224 -12.81 10.26 14.85
CA HIS A 224 -13.79 9.54 15.67
C HIS A 224 -14.63 10.45 16.59
N PRO A 225 -14.07 11.45 17.29
CA PRO A 225 -14.84 12.31 18.18
C PRO A 225 -15.83 13.26 17.47
N ILE A 226 -15.57 13.60 16.21
CA ILE A 226 -16.35 14.60 15.46
C ILE A 226 -17.22 13.98 14.37
N PHE A 227 -16.90 12.78 13.89
CA PHE A 227 -17.54 12.16 12.74
C PHE A 227 -19.06 12.00 12.91
N PRO A 228 -19.60 11.62 14.08
CA PRO A 228 -21.04 11.55 14.29
C PRO A 228 -21.77 12.89 14.10
N ARG A 229 -21.08 14.03 14.22
CA ARG A 229 -21.62 15.38 13.94
C ARG A 229 -21.67 15.67 12.44
N LEU A 230 -20.79 15.04 11.66
CA LEU A 230 -20.68 15.21 10.21
C LEU A 230 -21.64 14.27 9.47
N VAL A 231 -21.71 13.02 9.91
CA VAL A 231 -22.56 11.97 9.33
C VAL A 231 -23.24 11.22 10.49
N PRO A 232 -24.49 11.58 10.83
CA PRO A 232 -25.22 10.93 11.91
C PRO A 232 -25.34 9.41 11.70
N ASN A 233 -25.24 8.64 12.80
CA ASN A 233 -25.37 7.17 12.83
C ASN A 233 -24.31 6.42 11.99
N MET A 234 -23.14 7.02 11.77
CA MET A 234 -22.02 6.37 11.12
C MET A 234 -20.73 6.75 11.83
N THR A 235 -19.81 5.80 11.96
CA THR A 235 -18.44 6.01 12.43
C THR A 235 -17.52 6.30 11.26
N PHE A 236 -16.36 6.91 11.55
CA PHE A 236 -15.35 7.15 10.53
C PHE A 236 -14.86 5.83 9.89
N ARG A 237 -14.75 4.75 10.69
CA ARG A 237 -14.39 3.40 10.20
C ARG A 237 -15.38 2.89 9.16
N GLU A 238 -16.66 2.91 9.49
CA GLU A 238 -17.73 2.46 8.58
C GLU A 238 -17.77 3.30 7.30
N SER A 239 -17.51 4.60 7.40
CA SER A 239 -17.41 5.48 6.23
C SER A 239 -16.27 5.05 5.30
N ILE A 240 -15.06 4.77 5.84
CA ILE A 240 -13.92 4.27 5.04
C ILE A 240 -14.31 2.98 4.32
N ILE A 241 -14.79 1.98 5.06
CA ILE A 241 -15.18 0.67 4.54
C ILE A 241 -16.22 0.83 3.41
N LYS A 242 -17.22 1.69 3.62
CA LYS A 242 -18.26 1.97 2.64
C LYS A 242 -17.74 2.69 1.40
N ASN A 243 -16.81 3.63 1.55
CA ASN A 243 -16.25 4.41 0.43
C ASN A 243 -15.34 3.59 -0.48
N PHE A 244 -14.68 2.56 0.06
CA PHE A 244 -13.84 1.63 -0.71
C PHE A 244 -14.59 0.38 -1.20
N GLY A 245 -15.90 0.30 -1.00
CA GLY A 245 -16.72 -0.82 -1.50
C GLY A 245 -16.63 -2.11 -0.67
N TYR A 246 -16.03 -2.07 0.52
CA TYR A 246 -15.76 -3.25 1.36
C TYR A 246 -16.88 -3.54 2.37
N ARG A 247 -18.15 -3.33 2.03
CA ARG A 247 -19.23 -3.50 3.02
C ARG A 247 -19.39 -4.97 3.42
N ASN A 248 -19.52 -5.22 4.72
CA ASN A 248 -19.74 -6.55 5.30
C ASN A 248 -18.61 -7.56 5.04
N THR A 249 -17.39 -7.11 4.71
CA THR A 249 -16.26 -8.00 4.40
C THR A 249 -15.32 -8.22 5.57
N ILE A 250 -15.35 -7.37 6.61
CA ILE A 250 -14.56 -7.50 7.84
C ILE A 250 -15.43 -7.33 9.07
N GLY A 251 -15.09 -8.03 10.15
CA GLY A 251 -15.74 -7.92 11.45
C GLY A 251 -15.50 -6.57 12.13
N ASP A 252 -16.27 -6.29 13.18
CA ASP A 252 -16.16 -5.04 13.96
C ASP A 252 -14.83 -4.97 14.75
N ASP A 253 -14.33 -6.11 15.19
CA ASP A 253 -13.07 -6.23 15.93
C ASP A 253 -11.82 -6.21 15.03
N SER A 254 -12.01 -6.30 13.71
CA SER A 254 -10.92 -6.38 12.73
C SER A 254 -10.20 -5.04 12.61
N LYS A 255 -8.89 -5.10 12.84
CA LYS A 255 -8.00 -3.94 12.87
C LYS A 255 -7.20 -3.88 11.59
N PHE A 256 -7.03 -2.67 11.07
CA PHE A 256 -6.14 -2.36 9.96
C PHE A 256 -5.31 -1.13 10.32
N SER A 257 -4.07 -1.12 9.84
CA SER A 257 -3.07 -0.10 10.17
C SER A 257 -3.11 1.09 9.24
N HIS A 258 -3.60 0.92 8.00
CA HIS A 258 -3.78 1.94 6.95
C HIS A 258 -4.63 1.34 5.82
N PHE A 259 -4.82 2.03 4.68
CA PHE A 259 -5.77 1.62 3.65
C PHE A 259 -5.31 0.40 2.83
N THR A 260 -4.02 0.30 2.49
CA THR A 260 -3.48 -0.94 1.88
C THR A 260 -3.67 -2.16 2.80
N ASP A 261 -3.51 -1.97 4.12
CA ASP A 261 -3.72 -3.05 5.09
C ASP A 261 -5.21 -3.41 5.21
N LEU A 262 -6.12 -2.42 5.17
CA LEU A 262 -7.56 -2.67 5.05
C LEU A 262 -7.89 -3.54 3.83
N ALA A 263 -7.33 -3.21 2.67
CA ALA A 263 -7.53 -3.98 1.44
C ALA A 263 -7.02 -5.43 1.59
N ARG A 264 -5.94 -5.64 2.34
CA ARG A 264 -5.49 -6.98 2.71
C ARG A 264 -6.44 -7.67 3.68
N CYS A 265 -6.83 -7.02 4.79
CA CYS A 265 -7.74 -7.56 5.81
C CYS A 265 -9.01 -8.13 5.19
N VAL A 266 -9.64 -7.36 4.29
CA VAL A 266 -10.83 -7.76 3.52
C VAL A 266 -10.68 -9.10 2.81
N ARG A 267 -9.49 -9.42 2.31
CA ARG A 267 -9.23 -10.64 1.54
C ARG A 267 -8.88 -11.83 2.42
N VAL A 268 -8.28 -11.59 3.58
CA VAL A 268 -7.81 -12.65 4.48
C VAL A 268 -8.76 -12.92 5.65
N GLU A 269 -9.80 -12.10 5.82
CA GLU A 269 -10.76 -12.23 6.92
C GLU A 269 -11.38 -13.63 6.99
N SER A 270 -11.83 -14.17 5.85
CA SER A 270 -12.40 -15.52 5.76
C SER A 270 -11.41 -16.64 6.06
N LEU A 271 -10.11 -16.35 6.02
CA LEU A 271 -9.05 -17.33 6.26
C LEU A 271 -8.59 -17.41 7.72
N GLN A 272 -9.02 -16.49 8.59
CA GLN A 272 -8.55 -16.42 9.99
C GLN A 272 -8.88 -17.68 10.82
N SER A 273 -9.82 -18.52 10.36
CA SER A 273 -10.16 -19.81 10.99
C SER A 273 -9.36 -21.02 10.49
N LEU A 274 -8.51 -20.85 9.46
CA LEU A 274 -7.73 -21.96 8.91
C LEU A 274 -6.45 -22.14 9.74
N ASP A 275 -6.39 -23.27 10.45
CA ASP A 275 -5.25 -23.69 11.25
C ASP A 275 -3.94 -23.55 10.48
N GLN A 276 -2.87 -23.09 11.14
CA GLN A 276 -1.56 -22.79 10.54
C GLN A 276 -0.90 -24.07 10.00
N ARG A 277 -1.37 -24.56 8.84
CA ARG A 277 -0.82 -25.73 8.18
C ARG A 277 0.58 -25.39 7.71
N ARG A 278 1.52 -26.31 7.98
CA ARG A 278 2.89 -26.23 7.48
C ARG A 278 2.88 -25.97 5.98
N TYR A 279 3.55 -24.90 5.57
CA TYR A 279 3.79 -24.58 4.17
C TYR A 279 4.48 -25.78 3.51
N LYS A 280 3.80 -26.43 2.57
CA LYS A 280 4.43 -27.38 1.66
C LYS A 280 4.62 -26.65 0.35
N MET A 281 5.87 -26.53 -0.09
CA MET A 281 6.18 -25.97 -1.40
C MET A 281 5.43 -26.79 -2.45
N LEU A 282 4.64 -26.12 -3.29
CA LEU A 282 3.99 -26.77 -4.42
C LEU A 282 5.07 -27.02 -5.48
N GLU A 283 5.57 -28.25 -5.55
CA GLU A 283 6.67 -28.60 -6.47
C GLU A 283 6.22 -28.59 -7.93
N HIS A 284 4.93 -28.84 -8.21
CA HIS A 284 4.36 -28.73 -9.55
C HIS A 284 2.84 -28.62 -9.48
N VAL A 285 2.28 -27.57 -10.09
CA VAL A 285 0.83 -27.42 -10.30
C VAL A 285 0.58 -27.42 -11.81
N PHE A 286 -0.49 -28.09 -12.24
CA PHE A 286 -0.94 -28.06 -13.63
C PHE A 286 -1.78 -26.82 -13.87
N ASN A 287 -1.66 -26.21 -15.06
CA ASN A 287 -2.52 -25.11 -15.49
C ASN A 287 -3.98 -25.56 -15.66
N ALA A 288 -4.89 -24.60 -15.83
CA ALA A 288 -6.32 -24.85 -15.84
C ALA A 288 -6.75 -25.85 -16.93
N ASP A 289 -6.21 -25.73 -18.14
CA ASP A 289 -6.50 -26.61 -19.28
C ASP A 289 -6.07 -28.06 -18.99
N LYS A 290 -4.88 -28.28 -18.44
CA LYS A 290 -4.39 -29.62 -18.07
C LYS A 290 -5.22 -30.22 -16.94
N LEU A 291 -5.57 -29.44 -15.92
CA LEU A 291 -6.44 -29.88 -14.83
C LEU A 291 -7.82 -30.28 -15.36
N HIS A 292 -8.41 -29.44 -16.19
CA HIS A 292 -9.72 -29.69 -16.79
C HIS A 292 -9.71 -30.93 -17.70
N SER A 293 -8.69 -31.07 -18.54
CA SER A 293 -8.47 -32.26 -19.37
C SER A 293 -8.27 -33.54 -18.54
N GLY A 294 -7.70 -33.40 -17.35
CA GLY A 294 -7.57 -34.48 -16.35
C GLY A 294 -8.86 -34.80 -15.57
N GLY A 295 -9.97 -34.12 -15.88
CA GLY A 295 -11.27 -34.34 -15.25
C GLY A 295 -11.58 -33.47 -14.03
N VAL A 296 -10.72 -32.49 -13.71
CA VAL A 296 -10.99 -31.52 -12.64
C VAL A 296 -12.08 -30.54 -13.10
N LYS A 297 -13.12 -30.38 -12.29
CA LYS A 297 -14.17 -29.38 -12.50
C LYS A 297 -13.79 -28.08 -11.83
N PHE A 298 -14.29 -26.96 -12.35
CA PHE A 298 -14.09 -25.62 -11.80
C PHE A 298 -15.44 -25.02 -11.39
N GLU A 299 -15.49 -24.40 -10.22
CA GLU A 299 -16.69 -23.75 -9.68
C GLU A 299 -16.31 -22.43 -9.01
N ALA A 300 -17.00 -21.36 -9.40
CA ALA A 300 -16.81 -20.04 -8.82
C ALA A 300 -17.58 -19.90 -7.51
N LEU A 301 -16.93 -19.40 -6.48
CA LEU A 301 -17.56 -18.96 -5.24
C LEU A 301 -17.98 -17.50 -5.37
N GLU A 302 -19.17 -17.16 -4.88
CA GLU A 302 -19.75 -15.81 -4.95
C GLU A 302 -19.21 -14.87 -3.85
N GLU A 303 -18.39 -15.36 -2.94
CA GLU A 303 -17.81 -14.55 -1.86
C GLU A 303 -16.77 -13.56 -2.43
N GLU A 304 -17.17 -12.30 -2.55
CA GLU A 304 -16.31 -11.22 -3.04
C GLU A 304 -15.11 -11.02 -2.12
N PHE A 305 -13.94 -10.79 -2.72
CA PHE A 305 -12.63 -10.62 -2.06
C PHE A 305 -12.05 -11.82 -1.31
N SER A 306 -12.83 -12.87 -1.02
CA SER A 306 -12.32 -14.09 -0.38
C SER A 306 -11.16 -14.68 -1.21
N LEU A 307 -10.22 -15.33 -0.54
CA LEU A 307 -9.10 -16.05 -1.16
C LEU A 307 -9.20 -17.57 -0.98
N GLU A 308 -10.32 -18.05 -0.45
CA GLU A 308 -10.46 -19.44 -0.06
C GLU A 308 -10.59 -20.38 -1.27
N VAL A 309 -9.59 -21.24 -1.45
CA VAL A 309 -9.57 -22.27 -2.48
C VAL A 309 -9.79 -23.64 -1.83
N ARG A 310 -10.75 -24.41 -2.35
CA ARG A 310 -11.06 -25.76 -1.87
C ARG A 310 -11.03 -26.75 -3.03
N PHE A 311 -10.51 -27.95 -2.78
CA PHE A 311 -10.59 -29.05 -3.74
C PHE A 311 -11.36 -30.21 -3.12
N GLU A 312 -12.57 -30.45 -3.60
CA GLU A 312 -13.51 -31.42 -3.04
C GLU A 312 -14.20 -32.19 -4.16
N ASN A 313 -14.24 -33.53 -4.06
CA ASN A 313 -14.95 -34.40 -5.01
C ASN A 313 -14.57 -34.17 -6.49
N GLY A 314 -13.29 -33.90 -6.77
CA GLY A 314 -12.81 -33.63 -8.13
C GLY A 314 -13.16 -32.24 -8.67
N CYS A 315 -13.67 -31.35 -7.82
CA CYS A 315 -13.96 -29.96 -8.17
C CYS A 315 -13.04 -29.01 -7.42
N LEU A 316 -12.35 -28.15 -8.15
CA LEU A 316 -11.65 -27.00 -7.65
C LEU A 316 -12.64 -25.84 -7.53
N LYS A 317 -12.94 -25.46 -6.29
CA LYS A 317 -13.79 -24.32 -5.96
C LYS A 317 -12.90 -23.16 -5.56
N MET A 318 -13.11 -22.01 -6.18
CA MET A 318 -12.30 -20.82 -5.88
C MET A 318 -13.11 -19.54 -6.03
N PRO A 319 -12.68 -18.45 -5.38
CA PRO A 319 -13.39 -17.18 -5.39
C PRO A 319 -13.38 -16.58 -6.79
N ARG A 320 -14.47 -15.91 -7.16
CA ARG A 320 -14.53 -15.15 -8.41
C ARG A 320 -13.57 -13.96 -8.34
N LEU A 321 -12.64 -13.90 -9.28
CA LEU A 321 -11.75 -12.77 -9.50
C LEU A 321 -12.38 -11.80 -10.50
N VAL A 322 -12.83 -10.64 -9.99
CA VAL A 322 -13.25 -9.53 -10.84
C VAL A 322 -12.06 -8.60 -11.06
N ILE A 323 -11.69 -8.39 -12.32
CA ILE A 323 -10.54 -7.56 -12.70
C ILE A 323 -11.05 -6.18 -13.12
N TYR A 324 -10.68 -5.17 -12.34
CA TYR A 324 -10.88 -3.75 -12.63
C TYR A 324 -9.55 -3.09 -13.04
N ASP A 325 -9.61 -1.87 -13.56
CA ASP A 325 -8.40 -1.11 -13.95
C ASP A 325 -7.38 -0.94 -12.82
N SER A 326 -7.85 -0.88 -11.57
CA SER A 326 -7.00 -0.72 -10.38
C SER A 326 -6.53 -2.05 -9.76
N SER A 327 -7.06 -3.21 -10.20
CA SER A 327 -6.86 -4.49 -9.52
C SER A 327 -5.39 -4.91 -9.47
N GLU A 328 -4.65 -4.76 -10.56
CA GLU A 328 -3.22 -5.12 -10.61
C GLU A 328 -2.43 -4.30 -9.59
N MET A 329 -2.65 -2.99 -9.57
CA MET A 329 -1.92 -2.08 -8.69
C MET A 329 -2.27 -2.32 -7.22
N GLU A 330 -3.54 -2.56 -6.89
CA GLU A 330 -3.97 -2.92 -5.54
C GLU A 330 -3.30 -4.21 -5.06
N LEU A 331 -3.34 -5.28 -5.87
CA LEU A 331 -2.72 -6.57 -5.53
C LEU A 331 -1.20 -6.43 -5.35
N ARG A 332 -0.51 -5.70 -6.23
CA ARG A 332 0.93 -5.44 -6.10
C ARG A 332 1.30 -4.74 -4.80
N ASN A 333 0.50 -3.77 -4.35
CA ASN A 333 0.75 -3.05 -3.11
C ASN A 333 0.46 -3.92 -1.87
N ILE A 334 -0.56 -4.78 -1.93
CA ILE A 334 -0.83 -5.75 -0.87
C ILE A 334 0.30 -6.79 -0.78
N MET A 335 0.76 -7.33 -1.90
CA MET A 335 1.90 -8.27 -1.92
C MET A 335 3.18 -7.63 -1.36
N ALA A 336 3.44 -6.36 -1.69
CA ALA A 336 4.56 -5.62 -1.11
C ALA A 336 4.41 -5.46 0.41
N LEU A 337 3.19 -5.18 0.90
CA LEU A 337 2.91 -5.13 2.34
C LEU A 337 3.15 -6.49 2.99
N GLU A 338 2.68 -7.58 2.38
CA GLU A 338 2.85 -8.93 2.93
C GLU A 338 4.31 -9.34 3.03
N GLN A 339 5.14 -8.99 2.04
CA GLN A 339 6.58 -9.26 2.06
C GLN A 339 7.31 -8.51 3.19
N CYS A 340 6.78 -7.38 3.65
CA CYS A 340 7.40 -6.57 4.70
C CYS A 340 6.81 -6.79 6.10
N HIS A 341 5.49 -6.92 6.20
CA HIS A 341 4.75 -6.88 7.47
C HIS A 341 4.13 -8.24 7.85
N TYR A 342 3.80 -9.09 6.86
CA TYR A 342 3.16 -10.40 7.08
C TYR A 342 3.93 -11.57 6.46
N PRO A 343 5.26 -11.70 6.69
CA PRO A 343 6.09 -12.67 5.96
C PRO A 343 5.70 -14.14 6.17
N TYR A 344 4.92 -14.44 7.21
CA TYR A 344 4.46 -15.79 7.53
C TYR A 344 2.98 -16.03 7.21
N THR A 345 2.25 -15.01 6.79
CA THR A 345 0.81 -15.05 6.48
C THR A 345 0.51 -14.27 5.19
N ALA A 346 1.38 -14.42 4.19
CA ALA A 346 1.30 -13.75 2.89
C ALA A 346 0.23 -14.39 1.96
N HIS A 347 -1.01 -14.48 2.44
CA HIS A 347 -2.09 -15.20 1.77
C HIS A 347 -2.48 -14.63 0.40
N VAL A 348 -2.44 -13.31 0.24
CA VAL A 348 -2.73 -12.68 -1.07
C VAL A 348 -1.64 -13.05 -2.06
N SER A 349 -0.37 -13.00 -1.64
CA SER A 349 0.78 -13.40 -2.45
C SER A 349 0.69 -14.88 -2.82
N SER A 350 0.37 -15.77 -1.87
CA SER A 350 0.15 -17.20 -2.15
C SER A 350 -0.98 -17.44 -3.15
N TYR A 351 -2.06 -16.65 -3.08
CA TYR A 351 -3.17 -16.74 -4.03
C TYR A 351 -2.76 -16.26 -5.43
N VAL A 352 -2.00 -15.17 -5.53
CA VAL A 352 -1.46 -14.69 -6.80
C VAL A 352 -0.49 -15.71 -7.42
N ASP A 353 0.40 -16.30 -6.62
CA ASP A 353 1.28 -17.39 -7.08
C ASP A 353 0.48 -18.60 -7.56
N PHE A 354 -0.62 -18.93 -6.86
CA PHE A 354 -1.53 -20.00 -7.29
C PHE A 354 -2.21 -19.70 -8.63
N LEU A 355 -2.64 -18.45 -8.85
CA LEU A 355 -3.20 -18.01 -10.14
C LEU A 355 -2.17 -18.06 -11.26
N ASP A 356 -0.92 -17.69 -10.99
CA ASP A 356 0.20 -17.75 -11.95
C ASP A 356 0.43 -19.19 -12.44
N TYR A 357 0.35 -20.19 -11.54
CA TYR A 357 0.38 -21.58 -11.96
C TYR A 357 -0.84 -22.03 -12.76
N LEU A 358 -2.01 -21.48 -12.44
CA LEU A 358 -3.27 -21.87 -13.06
C LEU A 358 -3.42 -21.28 -14.47
N ILE A 359 -2.81 -20.13 -14.72
CA ILE A 359 -2.94 -19.33 -15.95
C ILE A 359 -1.58 -19.23 -16.65
N ASP A 360 -1.34 -20.12 -17.60
CA ASP A 360 -0.10 -20.15 -18.39
C ASP A 360 -0.36 -19.72 -19.85
N THR A 361 -1.58 -19.94 -20.35
CA THR A 361 -1.97 -19.72 -21.74
C THR A 361 -3.32 -19.02 -21.86
N ASP A 362 -3.59 -18.42 -23.03
CA ASP A 362 -4.90 -17.81 -23.34
C ASP A 362 -6.06 -18.81 -23.18
N LYS A 363 -5.82 -20.10 -23.41
CA LYS A 363 -6.82 -21.16 -23.21
C LYS A 363 -7.22 -21.31 -21.74
N ASP A 364 -6.26 -21.15 -20.83
CA ASP A 364 -6.54 -21.19 -19.40
C ASP A 364 -7.43 -20.02 -18.99
N VAL A 365 -7.16 -18.82 -19.54
CA VAL A 365 -7.99 -17.63 -19.34
C VAL A 365 -9.40 -17.85 -19.86
N ASP A 366 -9.54 -18.30 -21.12
CA ASP A 366 -10.83 -18.57 -21.75
C ASP A 366 -11.66 -19.56 -20.93
N LEU A 367 -11.02 -20.64 -20.47
CA LEU A 367 -11.65 -21.64 -19.61
C LEU A 367 -12.12 -21.03 -18.29
N LEU A 368 -11.27 -20.29 -17.58
CA LEU A 368 -11.64 -19.69 -16.29
C LEU A 368 -12.72 -18.61 -16.44
N VAL A 369 -12.77 -17.89 -17.56
CA VAL A 369 -13.86 -16.97 -17.90
C VAL A 369 -15.15 -17.74 -18.18
N GLU A 370 -15.10 -18.82 -18.96
CA GLU A 370 -16.26 -19.68 -19.24
C GLU A 370 -16.86 -20.24 -17.94
N LYS A 371 -16.00 -20.61 -16.98
CA LYS A 371 -16.40 -21.14 -15.66
C LYS A 371 -16.80 -20.04 -14.66
N GLY A 372 -16.75 -18.77 -15.07
CA GLY A 372 -17.11 -17.63 -14.24
C GLY A 372 -16.17 -17.37 -13.06
N ILE A 373 -14.97 -17.98 -13.08
CA ILE A 373 -13.89 -17.72 -12.12
C ILE A 373 -13.32 -16.33 -12.37
N ILE A 374 -13.03 -15.99 -13.63
CA ILE A 374 -12.50 -14.67 -14.01
C ILE A 374 -13.63 -13.87 -14.65
N ARG A 375 -13.81 -12.63 -14.17
CA ARG A 375 -14.71 -11.66 -14.78
C ARG A 375 -13.92 -10.39 -15.11
N ASN A 376 -13.86 -10.05 -16.39
CA ASN A 376 -13.27 -8.78 -16.82
C ASN A 376 -14.28 -7.63 -16.61
N ALA A 377 -13.85 -6.59 -15.91
CA ALA A 377 -14.57 -5.34 -15.68
C ALA A 377 -13.71 -4.10 -16.01
N ILE A 378 -12.63 -4.29 -16.79
CA ILE A 378 -11.82 -3.23 -17.41
C ILE A 378 -12.66 -2.56 -18.50
N GLY A 379 -12.66 -1.23 -18.59
CA GLY A 379 -13.48 -0.50 -19.57
C GLY A 379 -13.25 0.99 -19.66
#